data_AF-A0A7X0I921-F1
#
_entry.id   AF-A0A7X0I921-F1
#
_cell.length_a   1.000
_cell.length_b   1.000
_cell.length_c   1.000
_cell.angle_alpha   90.00
_cell.angle_beta   90.00
_cell.angle_gamma   90.00
#
_symmetry.space_group_name_H-M   'P 1'
#
loop_
_entity.id
_entity.type
_entity.pdbx_description
1 polymer ?
#
loop_
_entity_poly.entity_id
_entity_poly.type
_entity_poly.pdbx_seq_one_letter_code
_entity_poly.pdbx_strand_id
1 'polypeptide(L)' 'MGADDKISNKAEQLKGKAKKGIGEATGDEDLRAEGRADESSGRMKEAGERVKDAAKNVKKAFKD' A
#
# COMPACT_ATOMS: atom_id res chain seq x y z
N MET A 1 -3.21 -25.43 15.08
CA MET A 1 -2.95 -24.14 14.39
C MET A 1 -1.52 -23.73 14.70
N GLY A 2 -0.55 -23.86 13.78
CA GLY A 2 0.82 -23.41 14.11
C GLY A 2 1.89 -23.64 13.06
N ALA A 3 1.78 -24.71 12.26
CA ALA A 3 2.70 -24.95 11.14
C ALA A 3 2.11 -24.42 9.83
N ASP A 4 0.85 -24.74 9.54
CA ASP A 4 0.13 -24.31 8.33
C ASP A 4 0.03 -22.79 8.23
N ASP A 5 -0.25 -22.12 9.35
CA ASP A 5 -0.34 -20.66 9.44
C ASP A 5 1.00 -19.98 9.12
N LYS A 6 2.10 -20.51 9.68
CA LYS A 6 3.44 -19.99 9.43
C LYS A 6 3.89 -20.26 8.00
N ILE A 7 3.53 -21.41 7.44
CA ILE A 7 3.89 -21.80 6.07
C ILE A 7 3.09 -20.96 5.08
N SER A 8 1.78 -20.77 5.27
CA SER A 8 0.95 -19.87 4.44
C SER A 8 1.47 -18.45 4.45
N ASN A 9 1.81 -17.90 5.62
CA ASN A 9 2.36 -16.55 5.71
C ASN A 9 3.72 -16.42 4.99
N LYS A 10 4.57 -17.44 5.09
CA LYS A 10 5.86 -17.46 4.39
C LYS A 10 5.69 -17.67 2.89
N ALA A 11 4.72 -18.49 2.48
CA ALA A 11 4.38 -18.76 1.09
C ALA A 11 3.81 -17.52 0.40
N GLU A 12 2.92 -16.76 1.06
CA GLU A 12 2.43 -15.49 0.54
C GLU A 12 3.54 -14.44 0.42
N GLN A 13 4.44 -14.34 1.41
CA GLN A 13 5.61 -13.46 1.30
C GLN A 13 6.54 -13.87 0.15
N LEU A 14 6.78 -15.17 -0.03
CA LEU A 14 7.57 -15.70 -1.14
C LEU A 14 6.90 -15.43 -2.49
N LYS A 15 5.59 -15.63 -2.58
CA LYS A 15 4.79 -15.37 -3.78
C LYS A 15 4.79 -13.88 -4.14
N GLY A 16 4.69 -13.00 -3.15
CA GLY A 16 4.78 -11.56 -3.32
C GLY A 16 6.16 -11.10 -3.79
N LYS A 17 7.23 -11.63 -3.18
CA LYS A 17 8.62 -11.36 -3.62
C LYS A 17 8.89 -11.91 -5.01
N ALA A 18 8.37 -13.10 -5.32
CA ALA A 18 8.47 -13.70 -6.65
C ALA A 18 7.73 -12.86 -7.68
N LYS A 19 6.49 -12.42 -7.42
CA LYS A 19 5.76 -11.50 -8.31
C LYS A 19 6.50 -10.18 -8.53
N LYS A 20 7.09 -9.58 -7.49
CA LYS A 20 7.90 -8.37 -7.63
C LYS A 20 9.16 -8.61 -8.46
N GLY A 21 9.91 -9.68 -8.17
CA GLY A 21 11.12 -10.03 -8.88
C GLY A 21 10.87 -10.40 -10.34
N ILE A 22 9.81 -11.16 -10.61
CA ILE A 22 9.37 -11.52 -11.97
C ILE A 22 8.84 -10.28 -12.71
N GLY A 23 8.04 -9.43 -12.06
CA GLY A 23 7.57 -8.18 -12.66
C GLY A 23 8.72 -7.21 -13.00
N GLU A 24 9.78 -7.18 -12.19
CA GLU A 24 10.99 -6.41 -12.52
C GLU A 24 11.86 -7.06 -13.61
N ALA A 25 11.97 -8.39 -13.63
CA ALA A 25 12.84 -9.11 -14.55
C ALA A 25 12.22 -9.33 -15.94
N THR A 26 10.90 -9.54 -16.01
CA THR A 26 10.16 -9.76 -17.27
C THR A 26 9.85 -8.45 -17.99
N GLY A 27 9.97 -7.29 -17.32
CA GLY A 27 9.66 -6.00 -17.93
C GLY A 27 8.18 -5.83 -18.25
N ASP A 28 7.30 -6.48 -17.48
CA ASP A 28 5.85 -6.32 -17.60
C ASP A 28 5.49 -4.90 -17.12
N GLU A 29 5.37 -3.98 -18.09
CA GLU A 29 4.95 -2.60 -17.86
C GLU A 29 3.63 -2.53 -17.08
N ASP A 30 2.72 -3.49 -17.28
CA ASP A 30 1.47 -3.63 -16.54
C ASP A 30 1.68 -3.86 -15.03
N LEU A 31 2.54 -4.81 -14.64
CA LEU A 31 2.82 -5.10 -13.21
C LEU A 31 3.55 -3.94 -12.51
N ARG A 32 4.44 -3.24 -13.23
CA ARG A 32 5.09 -2.02 -12.71
C ARG A 32 4.12 -0.83 -12.65
N ALA A 33 3.20 -0.72 -13.61
CA ALA A 33 2.20 0.34 -13.65
C ALA A 33 1.16 0.17 -12.54
N GLU A 34 0.63 -1.04 -12.32
CA GLU A 34 -0.27 -1.35 -11.20
C GLU A 34 0.39 -1.02 -9.85
N GLY A 35 1.64 -1.46 -9.66
CA GLY A 35 2.38 -1.18 -8.41
C GLY A 35 2.60 0.32 -8.16
N ARG A 36 2.91 1.10 -9.21
CA ARG A 36 3.06 2.56 -9.09
C ARG A 36 1.72 3.27 -8.88
N ALA A 37 0.66 2.81 -9.54
CA ALA A 37 -0.68 3.38 -9.40
C ALA A 37 -1.23 3.18 -7.99
N ASP A 38 -1.00 2.00 -7.42
CA ASP A 38 -1.41 1.67 -6.04
C ASP A 38 -0.59 2.46 -5.02
N GLU A 39 0.73 2.56 -5.19
CA GLU A 39 1.58 3.38 -4.32
C GLU A 39 1.21 4.86 -4.38
N SER A 40 0.91 5.38 -5.58
CA SER A 40 0.49 6.77 -5.76
C SER A 40 -0.88 7.03 -5.11
N SER A 41 -1.84 6.12 -5.30
CA SER A 41 -3.18 6.23 -4.70
C SER A 41 -3.12 6.16 -3.18
N GLY A 42 -2.28 5.29 -2.62
CA GLY A 42 -2.04 5.18 -1.18
C GLY A 42 -1.47 6.48 -0.60
N ARG A 43 -0.41 7.02 -1.21
CA ARG A 43 0.18 8.32 -0.78
C ARG A 43 -0.82 9.47 -0.89
N MET A 44 -1.64 9.48 -1.94
CA MET A 44 -2.62 10.54 -2.17
C MET A 44 -3.78 10.49 -1.17
N LYS A 45 -4.25 9.29 -0.82
CA LYS A 45 -5.23 9.09 0.27
C LYS A 45 -4.67 9.55 1.61
N GLU A 46 -3.45 9.13 1.95
CA GLU A 46 -2.84 9.46 3.24
C GLU A 46 -2.58 10.98 3.38
N ALA A 47 -2.12 11.63 2.31
CA ALA A 47 -2.00 13.08 2.26
C ALA A 47 -3.36 13.79 2.39
N GLY A 48 -4.39 13.29 1.70
CA GLY A 48 -5.75 13.82 1.77
C GLY A 48 -6.39 13.69 3.15
N GLU A 49 -6.17 12.57 3.83
CA GLU A 49 -6.62 12.37 5.21
C GLU A 49 -5.92 13.30 6.19
N ARG A 50 -4.58 13.44 6.11
CA ARG A 50 -3.84 14.38 6.96
C ARG A 50 -4.30 15.83 6.78
N VAL A 51 -4.54 16.26 5.54
CA VAL A 51 -5.05 17.61 5.24
C VAL A 51 -6.47 17.78 5.78
N LYS A 52 -7.36 16.80 5.60
CA LYS A 52 -8.72 16.84 6.17
C LYS A 52 -8.71 16.88 7.68
N ASP A 53 -7.83 16.13 8.33
CA ASP A 53 -7.74 16.06 9.78
C ASP A 53 -7.21 17.38 10.36
N ALA A 54 -6.15 17.95 9.77
CA ALA A 54 -5.66 19.28 10.12
C ALA A 54 -6.74 20.35 9.93
N ALA A 55 -7.47 20.31 8.80
CA ALA A 55 -8.56 21.24 8.53
C ALA A 55 -9.72 21.11 9.53
N LYS A 56 -10.08 19.88 9.94
CA LYS A 56 -11.08 19.64 10.99
C LYS A 56 -10.63 20.19 12.34
N ASN A 57 -9.37 19.95 12.73
CA ASN A 57 -8.82 20.46 13.98
C ASN A 57 -8.79 21.98 14.03
N VAL A 58 -8.34 22.63 12.96
CA VAL A 58 -8.37 24.10 12.84
C VAL A 58 -9.81 24.61 12.91
N LYS A 59 -10.73 24.05 12.11
CA LYS A 59 -12.14 24.46 12.13
C LYS A 59 -12.80 24.28 13.51
N LYS A 60 -12.40 23.26 14.27
CA LYS A 60 -12.88 23.03 15.64
C LYS A 60 -12.34 24.10 16.59
N ALA A 61 -11.06 24.43 16.51
CA ALA A 61 -10.42 25.46 17.34
C ALA A 61 -10.96 26.89 17.09
N PHE A 62 -11.49 27.17 15.90
CA PHE A 62 -12.11 28.46 15.57
C PHE A 62 -13.63 28.52 15.81
N LYS A 63 -14.27 27.38 16.12
CA LYS A 63 -15.73 27.30 16.33
C LYS A 63 -16.12 27.16 17.81
N ASP A 64 -15.13 26.95 18.68
CA ASP A 64 -15.22 27.10 20.14
C ASP A 64 -14.93 28.56 20.53
#